data_AF-A0A2E7CRH8-F1
#
_entry.id   AF-A0A2E7CRH8-F1
#
_cell.length_a   1.000
_cell.length_b   1.000
_cell.length_c   1.000
_cell.angle_alpha   90.00
_cell.angle_beta   90.00
_cell.angle_gamma   90.00
#
_symmetry.space_group_name_H-M   'P 1'
#
loop_
_entity.id
_entity.type
_entity.pdbx_description
1 polymer ?
#
loop_
_entity_poly.entity_id
_entity_poly.type
_entity_poly.pdbx_seq_one_letter_code
_entity_poly.pdbx_strand_id
1 'polypeptide(L)'
;MVQLELNKYYDILELPYGANKNSIKKAYYKLAKKHHPDICNGSHSKQKFIEINEAYEFLINLELYKKIKSKRDFQKQPSNPVAREKVKVKTQSKRKGQEFDDYKKNSYKKDKNKLAIMFLYLLSFPVLVSFVIWINNDPTLVGYDPSLPVTIFITALIPICLFYCYLTFVFFKNTSSQKRFDKMWS
;
A
#
# COMPACT_ATOMS: atom_id res chain seq x y z
N MET A 1 19.09 18.69 24.94
CA MET A 1 17.69 19.12 25.03
C MET A 1 16.79 18.04 25.63
N VAL A 2 16.84 16.77 25.19
CA VAL A 2 15.99 15.69 25.72
C VAL A 2 16.15 15.41 27.24
N GLN A 3 17.36 15.62 27.80
CA GLN A 3 17.63 15.34 29.22
C GLN A 3 16.91 16.30 30.18
N LEU A 4 16.66 17.55 29.77
CA LEU A 4 16.01 18.58 30.61
C LEU A 4 14.51 18.28 30.78
N GLU A 5 13.86 17.78 29.73
CA GLU A 5 12.44 17.41 29.80
C GLU A 5 12.22 16.14 30.63
N LEU A 6 13.15 15.19 30.58
CA LEU A 6 13.04 13.95 31.35
C LEU A 6 13.01 14.22 32.86
N ASN A 7 13.86 15.12 33.34
CA ASN A 7 13.87 15.51 34.75
C ASN A 7 12.54 16.15 35.16
N LYS A 8 12.03 17.08 34.34
CA LYS A 8 10.74 17.74 34.59
C LYS A 8 9.59 16.75 34.77
N TYR A 9 9.52 15.69 33.96
CA TYR A 9 8.46 14.69 34.08
C TYR A 9 8.59 13.78 35.32
N TYR A 10 9.81 13.48 35.76
CA TYR A 10 10.02 12.80 37.05
C TYR A 10 9.62 13.70 38.23
N ASP A 11 9.93 15.00 38.15
CA ASP A 11 9.58 15.99 39.17
C ASP A 11 8.05 16.17 39.28
N ILE A 12 7.32 16.23 38.15
CA ILE A 12 5.84 16.32 38.12
C ILE A 12 5.19 15.11 38.81
N LEU A 13 5.78 13.91 38.67
CA LEU A 13 5.30 12.71 39.35
C LEU A 13 5.85 12.53 40.77
N GLU A 14 6.61 13.49 41.29
CA GLU A 14 7.25 13.45 42.60
C GLU A 14 8.14 12.20 42.78
N LEU A 15 8.85 11.79 41.74
CA LEU A 15 9.70 10.59 41.71
C LEU A 15 11.17 10.94 41.47
N PRO A 16 12.10 10.16 42.05
CA PRO A 16 13.52 10.32 41.73
C PRO A 16 13.80 9.90 40.29
N TYR A 17 14.81 10.54 39.69
CA TYR A 17 15.27 10.20 38.35
C TYR A 17 15.62 8.71 38.23
N GLY A 18 15.08 8.06 37.21
CA GLY A 18 15.32 6.63 36.98
C GLY A 18 14.44 5.69 37.83
N ALA A 19 13.37 6.19 38.45
CA ALA A 19 12.37 5.35 39.09
C ALA A 19 11.83 4.26 38.14
N ASN A 20 11.54 3.08 38.69
CA ASN A 20 11.04 1.92 37.95
C ASN A 20 9.59 2.15 37.43
N LYS A 21 9.15 1.36 36.46
CA LYS A 21 7.77 1.38 35.92
C LYS A 21 6.70 1.35 37.00
N ASN A 22 6.92 0.47 37.98
CA ASN A 22 5.95 0.23 39.04
C ASN A 22 5.79 1.46 39.93
N SER A 23 6.88 2.18 40.22
CA SER A 23 6.85 3.46 40.93
C SER A 23 6.16 4.55 40.12
N ILE A 24 6.46 4.65 38.82
CA ILE A 24 5.81 5.61 37.90
C ILE A 24 4.29 5.42 37.89
N LYS A 25 3.83 4.17 37.74
CA LYS A 25 2.40 3.84 37.80
C LYS A 25 1.77 4.17 39.16
N LYS A 26 2.43 3.80 40.26
CA LYS A 26 1.92 4.05 41.62
C LYS A 26 1.77 5.56 41.89
N ALA A 27 2.76 6.35 41.51
CA ALA A 27 2.73 7.81 41.67
C ALA A 27 1.61 8.43 40.83
N TYR A 28 1.49 8.02 39.56
CA TYR A 28 0.39 8.44 38.68
C TYR A 28 -0.98 8.18 39.32
N TYR A 29 -1.26 6.96 39.80
CA TYR A 29 -2.56 6.67 40.42
C TYR A 29 -2.84 7.50 41.67
N LYS A 30 -1.81 7.75 42.49
CA LYS A 30 -1.92 8.57 43.71
C LYS A 30 -2.25 10.03 43.35
N LEU A 31 -1.54 10.60 42.38
CA LEU A 31 -1.70 11.99 41.96
C LEU A 31 -2.98 12.20 41.14
N ALA A 32 -3.31 11.27 40.25
CA ALA A 32 -4.54 11.29 39.45
C ALA A 32 -5.79 11.25 40.34
N LYS A 33 -5.80 10.44 41.40
CA LYS A 33 -6.91 10.42 42.37
C LYS A 33 -7.01 11.74 43.15
N LYS A 34 -5.88 12.38 43.46
CA LYS A 34 -5.85 13.65 44.21
C LYS A 34 -6.30 14.84 43.35
N HIS A 35 -5.98 14.82 42.06
CA HIS A 35 -6.28 15.91 41.12
C HIS A 35 -7.39 15.56 40.13
N HIS A 36 -8.19 14.53 40.41
CA HIS A 36 -9.29 14.14 39.53
C HIS A 36 -10.29 15.30 39.40
N PRO A 37 -10.75 15.62 38.17
CA PRO A 37 -11.70 16.72 37.95
C PRO A 37 -12.99 16.56 38.76
N ASP A 38 -13.44 15.32 38.98
CA ASP A 38 -14.65 15.05 39.79
C ASP A 38 -14.48 15.27 41.30
N ILE A 39 -13.24 15.27 41.81
CA ILE A 39 -12.95 15.43 43.25
C ILE A 39 -12.53 16.88 43.55
N CYS A 40 -11.90 17.56 42.59
CA CYS A 40 -11.48 18.94 42.73
C CYS A 40 -11.90 19.78 41.52
N ASN A 41 -12.97 20.54 41.68
CA ASN A 41 -13.58 21.36 40.63
C ASN A 41 -12.82 22.68 40.32
N GLY A 42 -11.55 22.80 40.72
CA GLY A 42 -10.74 24.00 40.54
C GLY A 42 -9.93 23.99 39.24
N SER A 43 -9.77 25.15 38.60
CA SER A 43 -8.97 25.33 37.37
C SER A 43 -7.54 24.78 37.49
N HIS A 44 -6.92 24.96 38.66
CA HIS A 44 -5.58 24.44 38.95
C HIS A 44 -5.49 22.91 38.99
N SER A 45 -6.54 22.21 39.40
CA SER A 45 -6.55 20.74 39.43
C SER A 45 -6.60 20.16 38.03
N LYS A 46 -7.34 20.80 37.11
CA LYS A 46 -7.40 20.40 35.70
C LYS A 46 -6.03 20.54 35.03
N GLN A 47 -5.34 21.66 35.23
CA GLN A 47 -4.00 21.87 34.66
C GLN A 47 -3.00 20.84 35.20
N LYS A 48 -2.96 20.62 36.51
CA LYS A 48 -2.09 19.61 37.12
C LYS A 48 -2.39 18.21 36.62
N PHE A 49 -3.66 17.85 36.44
CA PHE A 49 -4.04 16.53 35.93
C PHE A 49 -3.50 16.29 34.51
N ILE A 50 -3.53 17.31 33.64
CA ILE A 50 -2.97 17.24 32.29
C ILE A 50 -1.46 17.01 32.36
N GLU A 51 -0.74 17.80 33.16
CA GLU A 51 0.71 17.65 33.35
C GLU A 51 1.11 16.26 33.88
N ILE A 52 0.35 15.73 34.85
CA ILE A 52 0.56 14.38 35.40
C ILE A 52 0.37 13.31 34.31
N ASN A 53 -0.64 13.46 33.46
CA ASN A 53 -0.92 12.50 32.39
C ASN A 53 0.18 12.52 31.31
N GLU A 54 0.60 13.72 30.88
CA GLU A 54 1.70 13.88 29.93
C GLU A 54 3.01 13.28 30.46
N ALA A 55 3.34 13.54 31.73
CA ALA A 55 4.52 12.98 32.39
C ALA A 55 4.49 11.45 32.40
N TYR A 56 3.33 10.86 32.73
CA TYR A 56 3.16 9.42 32.75
C TYR A 56 3.34 8.78 31.36
N GLU A 57 2.69 9.32 30.34
CA GLU A 57 2.76 8.80 28.97
C GLU A 57 4.19 8.85 28.43
N PHE A 58 4.89 9.97 28.62
CA PHE A 58 6.27 10.14 28.17
C PHE A 58 7.20 9.12 28.82
N LEU A 59 7.13 8.96 30.14
CA LEU A 59 8.02 8.06 30.88
C LEU A 59 7.78 6.58 30.53
N ILE A 60 6.52 6.17 30.34
CA ILE A 60 6.18 4.80 29.92
C ILE A 60 6.69 4.50 28.51
N ASN A 61 6.54 5.44 27.58
CA ASN A 61 7.03 5.30 26.21
C ASN A 61 8.56 5.22 26.18
N LEU A 62 9.23 6.05 26.98
CA LEU A 62 10.69 6.03 27.11
C LEU A 62 11.21 4.70 27.67
N GLU A 63 10.52 4.14 28.67
CA GLU A 63 10.87 2.84 29.23
C GLU A 63 10.65 1.70 28.22
N LEU A 64 9.54 1.73 27.47
CA LEU A 64 9.27 0.79 26.38
C LEU A 64 10.35 0.87 25.30
N TYR A 65 10.73 2.09 24.90
CA TYR A 65 11.80 2.32 23.94
C TYR A 65 13.14 1.77 24.44
N LYS A 66 13.51 2.03 25.70
CA LYS A 66 14.71 1.47 26.33
C LYS A 66 14.71 -0.06 26.31
N LYS A 67 13.56 -0.69 26.61
CA LYS A 67 13.38 -2.15 26.57
C LYS A 67 13.48 -2.73 25.16
N ILE A 68 12.92 -2.04 24.16
CA ILE A 68 13.00 -2.47 22.75
C ILE A 68 14.44 -2.32 22.24
N LYS A 69 15.12 -1.23 22.58
CA LYS A 69 16.52 -1.00 22.22
C LYS A 69 17.42 -2.07 22.84
N SER A 70 17.30 -2.31 24.15
CA SER A 70 18.10 -3.34 24.83
C SER A 70 17.85 -4.75 24.26
N LYS A 71 16.60 -5.11 23.95
CA LYS A 71 16.27 -6.39 23.31
C LYS A 71 16.85 -6.52 21.90
N ARG A 72 16.86 -5.43 21.12
CA ARG A 72 17.49 -5.40 19.78
C ARG A 72 19.00 -5.53 19.87
N ASP A 73 19.62 -4.86 20.84
CA ASP A 73 21.06 -4.92 21.06
C ASP A 73 21.49 -6.31 21.55
N PHE A 74 20.68 -6.95 22.41
CA PHE A 74 20.89 -8.35 22.84
C PHE A 74 20.72 -9.37 21.69
N GLN A 75 19.86 -9.07 20.72
CA GLN A 75 19.65 -9.91 19.53
C GLN A 75 20.69 -9.69 18.43
N LYS A 76 21.42 -8.57 18.46
CA LYS A 76 22.55 -8.30 17.57
C LYS A 76 23.86 -8.57 18.30
N GLN A 77 24.31 -9.82 18.28
CA GLN A 77 25.68 -10.21 17.93
C GLN A 77 25.92 -11.68 18.31
N PRO A 78 26.03 -12.58 17.32
CA PRO A 78 26.76 -13.81 17.53
C PRO A 78 28.25 -13.45 17.71
N SER A 79 28.83 -13.82 18.85
CA SER A 79 30.27 -13.62 19.15
C SER A 79 31.18 -14.41 18.21
N ASN A 80 30.69 -15.53 17.65
CA ASN A 80 31.43 -16.39 16.74
C ASN A 80 31.14 -16.06 15.25
N PRO A 81 32.16 -15.92 14.38
CA PRO A 81 32.02 -15.68 12.94
C PRO A 81 31.08 -16.66 12.21
N VAL A 82 31.05 -17.93 12.61
CA VAL A 82 30.18 -18.96 11.99
C VAL A 82 28.69 -18.63 12.15
N ALA A 83 28.30 -18.11 13.32
CA ALA A 83 26.91 -17.77 13.58
C ALA A 83 26.51 -16.44 12.88
N ARG A 84 27.46 -15.54 12.62
CA ARG A 84 27.23 -14.31 11.83
C ARG A 84 26.93 -14.63 10.37
N GLU A 85 27.64 -15.58 9.80
CA GLU A 85 27.43 -16.02 8.42
C GLU A 85 26.06 -16.68 8.25
N LYS A 86 25.67 -17.58 9.17
CA LYS A 86 24.34 -18.21 9.16
C LYS A 86 23.19 -17.18 9.23
N VAL A 87 23.33 -16.13 10.03
CA VAL A 87 22.33 -15.04 10.11
C VAL A 87 22.28 -14.22 8.82
N LYS A 88 23.42 -13.91 8.21
CA LYS A 88 23.48 -13.21 6.91
C LYS A 88 22.81 -14.03 5.81
N VAL A 89 23.14 -15.32 5.70
CA VAL A 89 22.57 -16.24 4.72
C VAL A 89 21.05 -16.35 4.90
N LYS A 90 20.55 -16.49 6.13
CA LYS A 90 19.11 -16.57 6.43
C LYS A 90 18.35 -15.27 6.11
N THR A 91 18.99 -14.12 6.31
CA THR A 91 18.39 -12.82 5.99
C THR A 91 18.38 -12.58 4.47
N GLN A 92 19.42 -13.01 3.78
CA GLN A 92 19.52 -12.93 2.33
C GLN A 92 18.53 -13.87 1.63
N SER A 93 18.36 -15.10 2.11
CA SER A 93 17.36 -16.03 1.56
C SER A 93 15.94 -15.50 1.77
N LYS A 94 15.64 -14.92 2.94
CA LYS A 94 14.33 -14.30 3.20
C LYS A 94 14.06 -13.09 2.31
N ARG A 95 15.05 -12.22 2.07
CA ARG A 95 14.94 -11.08 1.14
C ARG A 95 14.65 -11.54 -0.28
N LYS A 96 15.38 -12.56 -0.78
CA LYS A 96 15.15 -13.14 -2.10
C LYS A 96 13.76 -13.78 -2.23
N GLY A 97 13.28 -14.44 -1.18
CA GLY A 97 11.91 -14.98 -1.14
C GLY A 97 10.84 -13.88 -1.27
N GLN A 98 10.98 -12.81 -0.49
CA GLN A 98 10.05 -11.67 -0.56
C GLN A 98 10.05 -10.99 -1.93
N GLU A 99 11.23 -10.78 -2.53
CA GLU A 99 11.35 -10.19 -3.87
C GLU A 99 10.71 -11.07 -4.95
N PHE A 100 10.83 -12.40 -4.84
CA PHE A 100 10.17 -13.34 -5.74
C PHE A 100 8.63 -13.32 -5.59
N ASP A 101 8.14 -13.26 -4.37
CA ASP A 101 6.70 -13.16 -4.09
C ASP A 101 6.10 -11.85 -4.64
N ASP A 102 6.81 -10.73 -4.45
CA ASP A 102 6.43 -9.43 -5.00
C ASP A 102 6.46 -9.40 -6.53
N TYR A 103 7.48 -10.02 -7.15
CA TYR A 103 7.55 -10.19 -8.60
C TYR A 103 6.37 -11.00 -9.13
N LYS A 104 5.99 -12.11 -8.46
CA LYS A 104 4.87 -12.96 -8.88
C LYS A 104 3.54 -12.20 -8.80
N LYS A 105 3.33 -11.44 -7.71
CA LYS A 105 2.14 -10.61 -7.51
C LYS A 105 2.02 -9.52 -8.57
N ASN A 106 3.11 -8.83 -8.86
CA ASN A 106 3.14 -7.77 -9.88
C ASN A 106 2.97 -8.33 -11.29
N SER A 107 3.55 -9.50 -11.58
CA SER A 107 3.38 -10.18 -12.87
C SER A 107 1.93 -10.58 -13.11
N TYR A 108 1.27 -11.17 -12.09
CA TYR A 108 -0.15 -11.57 -12.18
C TYR A 108 -1.09 -10.38 -12.38
N LYS A 109 -0.83 -9.25 -11.70
CA LYS A 109 -1.60 -8.00 -11.89
C LYS A 109 -1.42 -7.44 -13.30
N LYS A 110 -0.22 -7.52 -13.87
CA LYS A 110 0.08 -7.06 -15.24
C LYS A 110 -0.65 -7.89 -16.30
N ASP A 111 -0.69 -9.21 -16.13
CA ASP A 111 -1.37 -10.11 -17.08
C ASP A 111 -2.90 -9.95 -17.03
N LYS A 112 -3.49 -9.73 -15.84
CA LYS A 112 -4.92 -9.42 -15.69
C LYS A 112 -5.34 -8.16 -16.43
N ASN A 113 -4.56 -7.08 -16.31
CA ASN A 113 -4.87 -5.83 -16.97
C ASN A 113 -4.82 -5.97 -18.50
N LYS A 114 -3.89 -6.78 -19.03
CA LYS A 114 -3.83 -7.07 -20.47
C LYS A 114 -5.05 -7.84 -20.95
N LEU A 115 -5.49 -8.85 -20.19
CA LEU A 115 -6.70 -9.61 -20.51
C LEU A 115 -7.95 -8.71 -20.50
N ALA A 116 -8.06 -7.82 -19.52
CA ALA A 116 -9.16 -6.85 -19.44
C ALA A 116 -9.19 -5.90 -20.65
N ILE A 117 -8.04 -5.38 -21.07
CA ILE A 117 -7.93 -4.55 -22.28
C ILE A 117 -8.37 -5.32 -23.53
N MET A 118 -8.02 -6.62 -23.62
CA MET A 118 -8.45 -7.47 -24.73
C MET A 118 -9.98 -7.63 -24.78
N PHE A 119 -10.63 -7.80 -23.64
CA PHE A 119 -12.10 -7.85 -23.56
C PHE A 119 -12.77 -6.52 -23.91
N LEU A 120 -12.17 -5.38 -23.53
CA LEU A 120 -12.69 -4.06 -23.89
C LEU A 120 -12.70 -3.86 -25.42
N TYR A 121 -11.64 -4.25 -26.11
CA TYR A 121 -11.58 -4.21 -27.58
C TYR A 121 -12.53 -5.22 -28.26
N LEU A 122 -12.77 -6.37 -27.63
CA LEU A 122 -13.70 -7.37 -28.14
C LEU A 122 -15.16 -6.88 -28.06
N LEU A 123 -15.51 -6.20 -26.97
CA LEU A 123 -16.85 -5.64 -26.75
C LEU A 123 -17.10 -4.35 -27.55
N SER A 124 -16.07 -3.56 -27.86
CA SER A 124 -16.23 -2.32 -28.63
C SER A 124 -16.56 -2.55 -30.12
N PHE A 125 -16.07 -3.64 -30.70
CA PHE A 125 -16.28 -3.97 -32.12
C PHE A 125 -17.76 -4.13 -32.52
N PRO A 126 -18.58 -4.97 -31.86
CA PRO A 126 -20.00 -5.12 -32.21
C PRO A 126 -20.82 -3.86 -31.96
N VAL A 127 -20.42 -3.00 -31.01
CA VAL A 127 -21.06 -1.70 -30.77
C VAL A 127 -20.83 -0.76 -31.95
N LEU A 128 -19.60 -0.70 -32.47
CA LEU A 128 -19.28 0.10 -33.65
C LEU A 128 -20.00 -0.42 -34.90
N VAL A 129 -20.03 -1.74 -35.12
CA VAL A 129 -20.75 -2.34 -36.26
C VAL A 129 -22.25 -2.05 -36.17
N SER A 130 -22.86 -2.20 -35.00
CA SER A 130 -24.27 -1.89 -34.77
C SER A 130 -24.59 -0.42 -34.98
N PHE A 131 -23.70 0.49 -34.55
CA PHE A 131 -23.85 1.93 -34.75
C PHE A 131 -23.76 2.32 -36.22
N VAL A 132 -22.86 1.71 -36.99
CA VAL A 132 -22.75 1.92 -38.44
C VAL A 132 -23.99 1.40 -39.16
N ILE A 133 -24.51 0.22 -38.79
CA ILE A 133 -25.77 -0.31 -39.34
C ILE A 133 -26.93 0.64 -39.02
N TRP A 134 -26.99 1.18 -37.80
CA TRP A 134 -28.03 2.11 -37.37
C TRP A 134 -27.99 3.43 -38.16
N ILE A 135 -26.81 4.05 -38.33
CA ILE A 135 -26.64 5.24 -39.18
C ILE A 135 -27.10 4.98 -40.62
N ASN A 136 -26.82 3.79 -41.15
CA ASN A 136 -27.20 3.44 -42.52
C ASN A 136 -28.71 3.15 -42.68
N ASN A 137 -29.44 2.96 -41.58
CA ASN A 137 -30.88 2.67 -41.59
C ASN A 137 -31.77 3.91 -41.35
N ASP A 138 -31.19 5.06 -40.95
CA ASP A 138 -31.90 6.33 -40.77
C ASP A 138 -31.52 7.33 -41.88
N PRO A 139 -32.31 7.45 -42.96
CA PRO A 139 -31.97 8.26 -44.14
C PRO A 139 -31.99 9.78 -43.90
N THR A 140 -32.52 10.24 -42.77
CA THR A 140 -32.67 11.67 -42.43
C THR A 140 -31.41 12.31 -41.84
N LEU A 141 -30.47 11.51 -41.31
CA LEU A 141 -29.31 12.02 -40.56
C LEU A 141 -28.12 12.44 -41.43
N VAL A 142 -28.04 11.99 -42.68
CA VAL A 142 -26.84 12.15 -43.54
C VAL A 142 -27.12 12.93 -44.84
N GLY A 143 -28.39 13.22 -45.17
CA GLY A 143 -28.73 13.84 -46.47
C GLY A 143 -28.39 12.90 -47.63
N TYR A 144 -28.84 11.65 -47.54
CA TYR A 144 -28.49 10.56 -48.45
C TYR A 144 -29.22 10.68 -49.80
N ASP A 145 -28.47 10.91 -50.87
CA ASP A 145 -28.96 10.89 -52.25
C ASP A 145 -28.99 9.43 -52.76
N PRO A 146 -30.15 8.86 -53.14
CA PRO A 146 -30.31 7.41 -53.40
C PRO A 146 -29.59 6.88 -54.66
N SER A 147 -28.89 7.74 -55.41
CA SER A 147 -28.18 7.41 -56.65
C SER A 147 -26.72 6.96 -56.44
N LEU A 148 -26.14 7.20 -55.26
CA LEU A 148 -24.79 6.74 -54.91
C LEU A 148 -24.84 5.36 -54.23
N PRO A 149 -24.17 4.34 -54.79
CA PRO A 149 -24.42 2.96 -54.40
C PRO A 149 -23.73 2.65 -53.06
N VAL A 150 -24.53 2.17 -52.10
CA VAL A 150 -24.16 1.57 -50.78
C VAL A 150 -22.86 0.75 -50.79
N THR A 151 -22.51 0.19 -51.95
CA THR A 151 -21.22 -0.44 -52.28
C THR A 151 -19.98 0.34 -51.85
N ILE A 152 -19.96 1.69 -51.90
CA ILE A 152 -18.78 2.49 -51.51
C ILE A 152 -18.54 2.39 -50.00
N PHE A 153 -19.60 2.38 -49.19
CA PHE A 153 -19.50 2.24 -47.74
C PHE A 153 -19.08 0.82 -47.33
N ILE A 154 -19.63 -0.20 -48.00
CA ILE A 154 -19.26 -1.60 -47.76
C ILE A 154 -17.79 -1.86 -48.13
N THR A 155 -17.34 -1.33 -49.27
CA THR A 155 -15.95 -1.47 -49.72
C THR A 155 -14.96 -0.72 -48.83
N ALA A 156 -15.36 0.37 -48.19
CA ALA A 156 -14.55 1.09 -47.19
C ALA A 156 -14.53 0.41 -45.81
N LEU A 157 -15.59 -0.31 -45.42
CA LEU A 157 -15.67 -0.98 -44.11
C LEU A 157 -14.85 -2.26 -44.03
N ILE A 158 -14.77 -3.02 -45.12
CA ILE A 158 -13.98 -4.26 -45.19
C ILE A 158 -12.50 -4.04 -44.81
N PRO A 159 -11.75 -3.06 -45.37
CA PRO A 159 -10.36 -2.84 -45.01
C PRO A 159 -10.19 -2.33 -43.56
N ILE A 160 -11.16 -1.58 -43.04
CA ILE A 160 -11.15 -1.12 -41.63
C ILE A 160 -11.32 -2.32 -40.68
N CYS A 161 -12.25 -3.23 -40.98
CA CYS A 161 -12.42 -4.47 -40.23
C CYS A 161 -11.18 -5.36 -40.29
N LEU A 162 -10.58 -5.53 -41.48
CA LEU A 162 -9.34 -6.31 -41.64
C LEU A 162 -8.17 -5.68 -40.90
N PHE A 163 -8.04 -4.35 -40.92
CA PHE A 163 -7.03 -3.62 -40.17
C PHE A 163 -7.21 -3.77 -38.66
N TYR A 164 -8.45 -3.71 -38.16
CA TYR A 164 -8.76 -3.95 -36.75
C TYR A 164 -8.46 -5.40 -36.33
N CYS A 165 -8.79 -6.39 -37.16
CA CYS A 165 -8.40 -7.79 -36.97
C CYS A 165 -6.87 -7.97 -36.96
N TYR A 166 -6.14 -7.24 -37.82
CA TYR A 166 -4.68 -7.25 -37.82
C TYR A 166 -4.10 -6.64 -36.53
N LEU A 167 -4.61 -5.50 -36.07
CA LEU A 167 -4.15 -4.86 -34.84
C LEU A 167 -4.39 -5.74 -33.60
N THR A 168 -5.55 -6.38 -33.51
CA THR A 168 -5.85 -7.33 -32.43
C THR A 168 -4.93 -8.56 -32.48
N PHE A 169 -4.62 -9.08 -33.67
CA PHE A 169 -3.66 -10.17 -33.85
C PHE A 169 -2.22 -9.79 -33.48
N VAL A 170 -1.75 -8.62 -33.89
CA VAL A 170 -0.41 -8.10 -33.54
C VAL A 170 -0.31 -7.85 -32.04
N PHE A 171 -1.34 -7.26 -31.43
CA PHE A 171 -1.40 -7.06 -29.99
C PHE A 171 -1.36 -8.39 -29.25
N PHE A 172 -2.11 -9.39 -29.73
CA PHE A 172 -2.10 -10.76 -29.20
C PHE A 172 -0.70 -11.38 -29.26
N LYS A 173 -0.02 -11.33 -30.41
CA LYS A 173 1.39 -11.79 -30.54
C LYS A 173 2.36 -11.02 -29.66
N ASN A 174 2.12 -9.74 -29.42
CA ASN A 174 2.95 -8.91 -28.54
C ASN A 174 2.62 -9.09 -27.06
N THR A 175 1.58 -9.87 -26.71
CA THR A 175 1.33 -10.21 -25.31
C THR A 175 2.42 -11.13 -24.76
N SER A 176 2.74 -10.93 -23.48
CA SER A 176 3.84 -11.58 -22.77
C SER A 176 3.69 -13.09 -22.60
N SER A 177 2.55 -13.67 -22.98
CA SER A 177 2.25 -15.08 -22.79
C SER A 177 3.19 -15.98 -23.61
N GLN A 178 3.48 -15.61 -24.86
CA GLN A 178 4.33 -16.39 -25.76
C GLN A 178 5.82 -16.33 -25.36
N LYS A 179 6.32 -15.12 -25.06
CA LYS A 179 7.70 -14.90 -24.57
C LYS A 179 8.02 -15.62 -23.26
N ARG A 180 7.01 -15.89 -22.43
CA ARG A 180 7.17 -16.64 -21.17
C ARG A 180 7.17 -18.15 -21.40
N PHE A 181 6.40 -18.63 -22.37
CA PHE A 181 6.40 -20.03 -22.80
C PHE A 181 7.73 -20.40 -23.47
N ASP A 182 8.21 -19.60 -24.41
CA ASP A 182 9.46 -19.87 -25.14
C ASP A 182 10.68 -19.93 -24.21
N LYS A 183 10.67 -19.14 -23.13
CA LYS A 183 11.74 -19.08 -22.14
C LYS A 183 11.71 -20.22 -21.11
N MET A 184 10.63 -21.01 -21.06
CA MET A 184 10.53 -22.20 -20.21
C MET A 184 11.04 -23.47 -20.91
N TRP A 185 11.20 -23.42 -22.24
CA TRP A 185 11.61 -24.55 -23.08
C TRP A 185 12.90 -24.28 -23.88
N SER A 186 13.59 -23.17 -23.57
CA SER A 186 14.94 -22.81 -24.03
C SER A 186 15.93 -22.93 -22.88
#